data_AF-A0A9P6SSC0-F1
#
_entry.id   AF-A0A9P6SSC0-F1
#
_cell.length_a   1.000
_cell.length_b   1.000
_cell.length_c   1.000
_cell.angle_alpha   90.00
_cell.angle_beta   90.00
_cell.angle_gamma   90.00
#
_symmetry.space_group_name_H-M   'P 1'
#
loop_
_entity.id
_entity.type
_entity.pdbx_description
1 polymer ?
#
loop_
_entity_poly.entity_id
_entity_poly.type
_entity_poly.pdbx_seq_one_letter_code
_entity_poly.pdbx_strand_id
1 'polypeptide(L)'
;MTEASTMPFNQFCFFKSLSYSLFEDDWVNMVESWQAMVAVNAPIPEFSYNMTPFFANAPRLLPVFHRYMAYAEQDPELLPTLTTVLMSTPLLIKVQNILQSTELFAQYVVALKLDNPSASHTQVMQSLQNFLSGIPENKRLQIQKVFAEEEASDSMGLTPAKLNTALQLLHADTQLYIDILSTLQLNQIENLPWQDVVTKIKTLVSAKKPQALPGVEQFLQSLHCISSANPGDMDAENDDDDILRMVEGVDYYPDEDEEELGPHPEGEDYDQHFAAFLQDVQEGQSAHNFADDFGKMAVTDSRHVVESC
;
A
#
# COMPACT_ATOMS: atom_id res chain seq x y z
N MET A 1 -3.39 22.06 -22.35
CA MET A 1 -2.75 22.41 -21.06
C MET A 1 -3.27 21.59 -19.88
N THR A 2 -4.25 20.69 -20.08
CA THR A 2 -4.91 19.87 -19.05
C THR A 2 -4.23 18.53 -18.75
N GLU A 3 -3.51 17.93 -19.71
CA GLU A 3 -2.93 16.58 -19.57
C GLU A 3 -1.87 16.46 -18.47
N ALA A 4 -1.00 17.46 -18.28
CA ALA A 4 0.08 17.35 -17.29
C ALA A 4 -0.47 17.23 -15.86
N SER A 5 -1.54 17.95 -15.52
CA SER A 5 -2.10 17.95 -14.15
C SER A 5 -2.85 16.67 -13.77
N THR A 6 -3.24 15.84 -14.73
CA THR A 6 -3.98 14.58 -14.48
C THR A 6 -3.09 13.34 -14.50
N MET A 7 -1.78 13.49 -14.72
CA MET A 7 -0.83 12.37 -14.72
C MET A 7 -0.81 11.62 -13.38
N PRO A 8 -0.73 10.27 -13.36
CA PRO A 8 -0.73 9.48 -12.12
C PRO A 8 0.36 9.88 -11.13
N PHE A 9 1.52 10.34 -11.61
CA PHE A 9 2.58 10.87 -10.76
C PHE A 9 2.13 12.09 -9.94
N ASN A 10 1.40 13.03 -10.57
CA ASN A 10 0.90 14.23 -9.89
C ASN A 10 -0.24 13.91 -8.93
N GLN A 11 -1.08 12.92 -9.27
CA GLN A 11 -2.09 12.38 -8.36
C GLN A 11 -1.42 11.75 -7.14
N PHE A 12 -0.35 10.97 -7.32
CA PHE A 12 0.41 10.37 -6.23
C PHE A 12 1.03 11.45 -5.33
N CYS A 13 1.67 12.48 -5.90
CA CYS A 13 2.24 13.57 -5.12
C CYS A 13 1.17 14.29 -4.28
N PHE A 14 -0.03 14.47 -4.84
CA PHE A 14 -1.17 15.03 -4.12
C PHE A 14 -1.61 14.13 -2.96
N PHE A 15 -1.88 12.84 -3.19
CA PHE A 15 -2.32 11.92 -2.15
C PHE A 15 -1.26 11.66 -1.08
N LYS A 16 0.02 11.58 -1.47
CA LYS A 16 1.14 11.52 -0.52
C LYS A 16 1.20 12.76 0.39
N SER A 17 1.01 13.95 -0.18
CA SER A 17 1.01 15.19 0.60
C SER A 17 -0.17 15.22 1.57
N LEU A 18 -1.33 14.74 1.14
CA LEU A 18 -2.51 14.61 2.01
C LEU A 18 -2.29 13.59 3.12
N SER A 19 -1.74 12.41 2.81
CA SER A 19 -1.49 11.36 3.80
C SER A 19 -0.53 11.81 4.90
N TYR A 20 0.46 12.66 4.58
CA TYR A 20 1.37 13.23 5.58
C TYR A 20 0.79 14.37 6.40
N SER A 21 -0.35 14.92 5.97
CA SER A 21 -1.04 15.99 6.70
C SER A 21 -2.15 15.47 7.63
N LEU A 22 -2.42 14.16 7.58
CA LEU A 22 -3.46 13.48 8.32
C LEU A 22 -2.85 12.57 9.40
N PHE A 23 -3.58 12.37 10.49
CA PHE A 23 -3.28 11.26 11.41
C PHE A 23 -3.58 9.92 10.74
N GLU A 24 -2.99 8.84 11.24
CA GLU A 24 -3.13 7.50 10.64
C GLU A 24 -4.61 7.08 10.55
N ASP A 25 -5.37 7.24 11.63
CA ASP A 25 -6.81 6.91 11.66
C ASP A 25 -7.61 7.79 10.69
N ASP A 26 -7.27 9.07 10.54
CA ASP A 26 -7.95 9.97 9.60
C ASP A 26 -7.67 9.60 8.14
N TRP A 27 -6.46 9.15 7.82
CA TRP A 27 -6.13 8.63 6.49
C TRP A 27 -6.93 7.38 6.17
N VAL A 28 -7.01 6.43 7.12
CA VAL A 28 -7.82 5.21 6.98
C VAL A 28 -9.29 5.57 6.76
N ASN A 29 -9.85 6.43 7.61
CA ASN A 29 -11.24 6.90 7.51
C ASN A 29 -11.52 7.61 6.17
N MET A 30 -10.56 8.39 5.66
CA MET A 30 -10.67 9.06 4.36
C MET A 30 -10.72 8.06 3.21
N VAL A 31 -9.84 7.07 3.22
CA VAL A 31 -9.80 6.00 2.21
C VAL A 31 -11.07 5.16 2.25
N GLU A 32 -11.55 4.76 3.43
CA GLU A 32 -12.80 4.01 3.58
C GLU A 32 -14.00 4.81 3.07
N SER A 33 -14.07 6.11 3.41
CA SER A 33 -15.12 7.00 2.94
C SER A 33 -15.09 7.17 1.41
N TRP A 34 -13.89 7.27 0.82
CA TRP A 34 -13.71 7.30 -0.63
C TRP A 34 -14.22 6.01 -1.29
N GLN A 35 -13.80 4.85 -0.77
CA GLN A 35 -14.20 3.55 -1.30
C GLN A 35 -15.71 3.34 -1.19
N ALA A 36 -16.33 3.75 -0.08
CA ALA A 36 -17.78 3.67 0.09
C ALA A 36 -18.52 4.49 -0.98
N MET A 37 -18.05 5.69 -1.29
CA MET A 37 -18.62 6.53 -2.36
C MET A 37 -18.43 5.90 -3.75
N VAL A 38 -17.27 5.33 -4.03
CA VAL A 38 -17.02 4.59 -5.29
C VAL A 38 -17.96 3.39 -5.41
N ALA A 39 -18.16 2.62 -4.32
CA ALA A 39 -18.99 1.42 -4.32
C ALA A 39 -20.47 1.70 -4.64
N VAL A 40 -20.98 2.88 -4.25
CA VAL A 40 -22.36 3.30 -4.53
C VAL A 40 -22.49 4.16 -5.79
N ASN A 41 -21.40 4.35 -6.56
CA ASN A 41 -21.34 5.26 -7.70
C ASN A 41 -21.84 6.67 -7.35
N ALA A 42 -21.38 7.21 -6.21
CA ALA A 42 -21.78 8.53 -5.75
C ALA A 42 -21.45 9.61 -6.81
N PRO A 43 -22.29 10.65 -6.97
CA PRO A 43 -22.01 11.74 -7.89
C PRO A 43 -20.79 12.56 -7.42
N ILE A 44 -19.99 13.10 -8.34
CA ILE A 44 -18.74 13.85 -8.04
C ILE A 44 -18.92 14.99 -7.00
N PRO A 45 -20.03 15.75 -6.98
CA PRO A 45 -20.26 16.73 -5.91
C PRO A 45 -20.27 16.14 -4.49
N GLU A 46 -20.68 14.87 -4.32
CA GLU A 46 -20.63 14.19 -3.02
C GLU A 46 -19.19 13.87 -2.59
N PHE A 47 -18.29 13.56 -3.52
CA PHE A 47 -16.86 13.43 -3.21
C PHE A 47 -16.31 14.76 -2.68
N SER A 48 -16.65 15.87 -3.35
CA SER A 48 -16.21 17.20 -2.93
C SER A 48 -16.68 17.52 -1.50
N TYR A 49 -17.95 17.25 -1.21
CA TYR A 49 -18.56 17.50 0.10
C TYR A 49 -17.96 16.61 1.20
N ASN A 50 -17.95 15.29 1.00
CA ASN A 50 -17.56 14.33 2.04
C ASN A 50 -16.05 14.29 2.30
N MET A 51 -15.22 14.65 1.31
CA MET A 51 -13.77 14.68 1.50
C MET A 51 -13.27 15.98 2.11
N THR A 52 -14.03 17.07 2.03
CA THR A 52 -13.62 18.41 2.53
C THR A 52 -13.09 18.38 3.98
N PRO A 53 -13.71 17.67 4.95
CA PRO A 53 -13.23 17.64 6.34
C PRO A 53 -11.78 17.15 6.48
N PHE A 54 -11.33 16.22 5.64
CA PHE A 54 -9.96 15.68 5.67
C PHE A 54 -8.89 16.69 5.21
N PHE A 55 -9.28 17.86 4.71
CA PHE A 55 -8.35 18.92 4.33
C PHE A 55 -8.14 19.97 5.44
N ALA A 56 -8.70 19.79 6.64
CA ALA A 56 -8.59 20.75 7.74
C ALA A 56 -7.12 21.10 8.08
N ASN A 57 -6.25 20.09 8.09
CA ASN A 57 -4.81 20.25 8.35
C ASN A 57 -3.98 20.53 7.09
N ALA A 58 -4.59 20.50 5.91
CA ALA A 58 -3.96 20.78 4.63
C ALA A 58 -4.84 21.66 3.72
N PRO A 59 -5.25 22.86 4.17
CA PRO A 59 -6.21 23.69 3.43
C PRO A 59 -5.71 24.07 2.04
N ARG A 60 -4.38 24.14 1.83
CA ARG A 60 -3.75 24.39 0.53
C ARG A 60 -4.02 23.29 -0.51
N LEU A 61 -4.32 22.06 -0.08
CA LEU A 61 -4.60 20.93 -0.97
C LEU A 61 -6.06 20.90 -1.43
N LEU A 62 -6.99 21.52 -0.68
CA LEU A 62 -8.42 21.52 -1.01
C LEU A 62 -8.73 22.13 -2.39
N PRO A 63 -8.15 23.27 -2.81
CA PRO A 63 -8.35 23.78 -4.17
C PRO A 63 -7.82 22.83 -5.26
N VAL A 64 -6.76 22.08 -4.98
CA VAL A 64 -6.21 21.08 -5.91
C VAL A 64 -7.17 19.91 -6.03
N PHE A 65 -7.72 19.45 -4.91
CA PHE A 65 -8.75 18.43 -4.86
C PHE A 65 -9.99 18.81 -5.67
N HIS A 66 -10.54 20.01 -5.47
CA HIS A 66 -11.69 20.50 -6.23
C HIS A 66 -11.41 20.58 -7.74
N ARG A 67 -10.17 20.89 -8.15
CA ARG A 67 -9.79 20.83 -9.57
C ARG A 67 -9.83 19.39 -10.10
N TYR A 68 -9.32 18.42 -9.36
CA TYR A 68 -9.41 17.01 -9.76
C TYR A 68 -10.87 16.56 -9.88
N MET A 69 -11.75 16.95 -8.96
CA MET A 69 -13.18 16.65 -9.03
C MET A 69 -13.83 17.29 -10.27
N ALA A 70 -13.54 18.57 -10.55
CA ALA A 70 -14.03 19.24 -11.75
C ALA A 70 -13.52 18.60 -13.06
N TYR A 71 -12.32 18.03 -13.06
CA TYR A 71 -11.81 17.25 -14.20
C TYR A 71 -12.50 15.88 -14.30
N ALA A 72 -12.79 15.22 -13.18
CA ALA A 72 -13.46 13.92 -13.15
C ALA A 72 -14.93 14.02 -13.60
N GLU A 73 -15.57 15.17 -13.46
CA GLU A 73 -16.88 15.44 -14.07
C GLU A 73 -16.83 15.46 -15.61
N GLN A 74 -15.68 15.79 -16.18
CA GLN A 74 -15.48 15.91 -17.63
C GLN A 74 -14.90 14.64 -18.25
N ASP A 75 -14.11 13.90 -17.48
CA ASP A 75 -13.42 12.69 -17.89
C ASP A 75 -13.81 11.50 -16.98
N PRO A 76 -14.63 10.56 -17.46
CA PRO A 76 -15.09 9.43 -16.67
C PRO A 76 -13.98 8.45 -16.29
N GLU A 77 -12.81 8.47 -16.95
CA GLU A 77 -11.68 7.59 -16.63
C GLU A 77 -10.80 8.16 -15.51
N LEU A 78 -10.94 9.44 -15.19
CA LEU A 78 -10.11 10.10 -14.19
C LEU A 78 -10.43 9.66 -12.76
N LEU A 79 -11.71 9.52 -12.39
CA LEU A 79 -12.08 9.09 -11.04
C LEU A 79 -11.57 7.66 -10.72
N PRO A 80 -11.71 6.68 -11.63
CA PRO A 80 -11.04 5.38 -11.48
C PRO A 80 -9.53 5.51 -11.29
N THR A 81 -8.86 6.32 -12.11
CA THR A 81 -7.41 6.54 -12.02
C THR A 81 -7.01 7.13 -10.66
N LEU A 82 -7.71 8.18 -10.21
CA LEU A 82 -7.52 8.79 -8.89
C LEU A 82 -7.71 7.77 -7.77
N THR A 83 -8.73 6.92 -7.88
CA THR A 83 -9.00 5.86 -6.91
C THR A 83 -7.85 4.87 -6.89
N THR A 84 -7.39 4.38 -8.04
CA THR A 84 -6.25 3.45 -8.10
C THR A 84 -4.99 4.06 -7.50
N VAL A 85 -4.70 5.33 -7.79
CA VAL A 85 -3.52 6.02 -7.23
C VAL A 85 -3.67 6.23 -5.72
N LEU A 86 -4.85 6.65 -5.24
CA LEU A 86 -5.15 6.79 -3.81
C LEU A 86 -4.89 5.46 -3.08
N MET A 87 -5.50 4.38 -3.55
CA MET A 87 -5.37 3.05 -2.94
C MET A 87 -3.92 2.54 -2.96
N SER A 88 -3.16 2.87 -4.02
CA SER A 88 -1.76 2.47 -4.15
C SER A 88 -0.80 3.34 -3.35
N THR A 89 -1.24 4.49 -2.83
CA THR A 89 -0.34 5.51 -2.23
C THR A 89 0.57 4.95 -1.12
N PRO A 90 0.09 4.15 -0.15
CA PRO A 90 0.96 3.57 0.87
C PRO A 90 2.11 2.72 0.28
N LEU A 91 1.81 1.87 -0.70
CA LEU A 91 2.79 1.05 -1.40
C LEU A 91 3.77 1.91 -2.21
N LEU A 92 3.25 2.90 -2.93
CA LEU A 92 4.04 3.83 -3.74
C LEU A 92 5.03 4.64 -2.87
N ILE A 93 4.64 5.04 -1.65
CA ILE A 93 5.54 5.70 -0.68
C ILE A 93 6.71 4.77 -0.30
N LYS A 94 6.44 3.49 -0.01
CA LYS A 94 7.50 2.50 0.29
C LYS A 94 8.48 2.38 -0.87
N VAL A 95 8.00 2.28 -2.10
CA VAL A 95 8.84 2.18 -3.31
C VAL A 95 9.64 3.46 -3.55
N GLN A 96 9.04 4.63 -3.39
CA GLN A 96 9.73 5.91 -3.52
C GLN A 96 10.91 6.03 -2.53
N ASN A 97 10.69 5.60 -1.28
CA ASN A 97 11.71 5.62 -0.23
C ASN A 97 12.89 4.68 -0.53
N ILE A 98 12.66 3.57 -1.24
CA ILE A 98 13.71 2.66 -1.70
C ILE A 98 14.47 3.25 -2.88
N LEU A 99 13.75 3.85 -3.82
CA LEU A 99 14.34 4.41 -5.04
C LEU A 99 15.18 5.65 -4.75
N GLN A 100 14.82 6.47 -3.75
CA GLN A 100 15.55 7.68 -3.36
C GLN A 100 15.90 8.60 -4.54
N SER A 101 15.06 8.60 -5.57
CA SER A 101 15.23 9.39 -6.79
C SER A 101 13.84 9.67 -7.37
N THR A 102 13.53 10.95 -7.52
CA THR A 102 12.27 11.41 -8.11
C THR A 102 12.14 10.94 -9.55
N GLU A 103 13.22 10.97 -10.32
CA GLU A 103 13.25 10.53 -11.72
C GLU A 103 12.98 9.02 -11.84
N LEU A 104 13.68 8.19 -11.08
CA LEU A 104 13.44 6.74 -11.09
C LEU A 104 12.03 6.40 -10.61
N PHE A 105 11.51 7.13 -9.62
CA PHE A 105 10.15 6.93 -9.16
C PHE A 105 9.11 7.39 -10.20
N ALA A 106 9.34 8.47 -10.93
CA ALA A 106 8.48 8.87 -12.05
C ALA A 106 8.46 7.80 -13.15
N GLN A 107 9.61 7.25 -13.51
CA GLN A 107 9.71 6.12 -14.46
C GLN A 107 8.98 4.87 -13.95
N TYR A 108 9.06 4.59 -12.65
CA TYR A 108 8.31 3.50 -12.01
C TYR A 108 6.78 3.71 -12.12
N VAL A 109 6.29 4.92 -11.85
CA VAL A 109 4.87 5.25 -11.97
C VAL A 109 4.38 5.11 -13.42
N VAL A 110 5.19 5.54 -14.40
CA VAL A 110 4.90 5.29 -15.83
C VAL A 110 4.87 3.79 -16.13
N ALA A 111 5.77 3.01 -15.53
CA ALA A 111 5.83 1.58 -15.75
C ALA A 111 4.57 0.84 -15.26
N LEU A 112 3.87 1.37 -14.25
CA LEU A 112 2.61 0.84 -13.72
C LEU A 112 1.42 1.02 -14.68
N LYS A 113 1.51 1.94 -15.66
CA LYS A 113 0.43 2.24 -16.62
C LYS A 113 -0.93 2.57 -15.98
N LEU A 114 -0.90 3.30 -14.86
CA LEU A 114 -2.11 3.63 -14.08
C LEU A 114 -3.11 4.51 -14.85
N ASP A 115 -2.64 5.24 -15.86
CA ASP A 115 -3.42 6.08 -16.78
C ASP A 115 -3.91 5.35 -18.03
N ASN A 116 -3.67 4.04 -18.14
CA ASN A 116 -4.10 3.24 -19.28
C ASN A 116 -5.06 2.14 -18.84
N PRO A 117 -6.38 2.41 -18.81
CA PRO A 117 -7.38 1.42 -18.37
C PRO A 117 -7.47 0.19 -19.30
N SER A 118 -6.92 0.29 -20.52
CA SER A 118 -6.86 -0.81 -21.48
C SER A 118 -5.57 -1.64 -21.38
N ALA A 119 -4.64 -1.30 -20.48
CA ALA A 119 -3.41 -2.05 -20.32
C ALA A 119 -3.71 -3.46 -19.75
N SER A 120 -3.28 -4.50 -20.45
CA SER A 120 -3.43 -5.87 -19.94
C SER A 120 -2.46 -6.13 -18.80
N HIS A 121 -2.80 -7.08 -17.91
CA HIS A 121 -1.90 -7.51 -16.83
C HIS A 121 -0.50 -7.85 -17.35
N THR A 122 -0.40 -8.60 -18.47
CA THR A 122 0.88 -8.93 -19.11
C THR A 122 1.66 -7.68 -19.53
N GLN A 123 1.00 -6.67 -20.08
CA GLN A 123 1.66 -5.42 -20.49
C GLN A 123 2.17 -4.61 -19.30
N VAL A 124 1.43 -4.57 -18.19
CA VAL A 124 1.87 -3.91 -16.94
C VAL A 124 3.07 -4.67 -16.36
N MET A 125 3.00 -6.00 -16.26
CA MET A 125 4.08 -6.82 -15.73
C MET A 125 5.36 -6.70 -16.56
N GLN A 126 5.27 -6.74 -17.89
CA GLN A 126 6.42 -6.53 -18.76
C GLN A 126 7.04 -5.14 -18.58
N SER A 127 6.20 -4.10 -18.45
CA SER A 127 6.65 -2.72 -18.25
C SER A 127 7.38 -2.55 -16.91
N LEU A 128 6.81 -3.08 -15.83
CA LEU A 128 7.45 -3.10 -14.51
C LEU A 128 8.76 -3.91 -14.53
N GLN A 129 8.77 -5.06 -15.19
CA GLN A 129 9.97 -5.87 -15.30
C GLN A 129 11.10 -5.12 -16.03
N ASN A 130 10.77 -4.45 -17.14
CA ASN A 130 11.74 -3.63 -17.88
C ASN A 130 12.33 -2.55 -16.96
N PHE A 131 11.48 -1.84 -16.20
CA PHE A 131 11.94 -0.86 -15.22
C PHE A 131 12.85 -1.50 -14.15
N LEU A 132 12.41 -2.60 -13.52
CA LEU A 132 13.16 -3.27 -12.45
C LEU A 132 14.50 -3.86 -12.93
N SER A 133 14.61 -4.22 -14.21
CA SER A 133 15.86 -4.68 -14.81
C SER A 133 16.91 -3.56 -14.94
N GLY A 134 16.46 -2.31 -15.05
CA GLY A 134 17.31 -1.13 -15.22
C GLY A 134 17.85 -0.53 -13.91
N ILE A 135 17.39 -1.00 -12.74
CA ILE A 135 17.81 -0.46 -11.44
C ILE A 135 18.78 -1.40 -10.70
N PRO A 136 19.57 -0.89 -9.74
CA PRO A 136 20.50 -1.69 -8.94
C PRO A 136 19.83 -2.88 -8.23
N GLU A 137 20.53 -4.02 -8.18
CA GLU A 137 20.02 -5.27 -7.61
C GLU A 137 19.54 -5.13 -6.17
N ASN A 138 20.23 -4.36 -5.33
CA ASN A 138 19.83 -4.14 -3.95
C ASN A 138 18.48 -3.40 -3.86
N LYS A 139 18.24 -2.39 -4.71
CA LYS A 139 16.96 -1.67 -4.76
C LYS A 139 15.85 -2.56 -5.31
N ARG A 140 16.13 -3.31 -6.37
CA ARG A 140 15.20 -4.31 -6.94
C ARG A 140 14.75 -5.31 -5.88
N LEU A 141 15.69 -5.86 -5.11
CA LEU A 141 15.38 -6.84 -4.06
C LEU A 141 14.53 -6.23 -2.94
N GLN A 142 14.79 -4.99 -2.54
CA GLN A 142 13.95 -4.29 -1.55
C GLN A 142 12.54 -3.99 -2.10
N ILE A 143 12.38 -3.66 -3.38
CA ILE A 143 11.07 -3.48 -4.00
C ILE A 143 10.31 -4.81 -4.06
N GLN A 144 10.97 -5.91 -4.44
CA GLN A 144 10.38 -7.25 -4.42
C GLN A 144 9.94 -7.67 -3.02
N LYS A 145 10.73 -7.33 -2.00
CA LYS A 145 10.36 -7.51 -0.60
C LYS A 145 9.05 -6.77 -0.27
N VAL A 146 8.93 -5.50 -0.67
CA VAL A 146 7.71 -4.71 -0.43
C VAL A 146 6.48 -5.37 -1.06
N PHE A 147 6.57 -5.87 -2.29
CA PHE A 147 5.45 -6.58 -2.92
C PHE A 147 5.12 -7.91 -2.22
N ALA A 148 6.12 -8.68 -1.82
CA ALA A 148 5.91 -9.92 -1.09
C ALA A 148 5.26 -9.69 0.28
N GLU A 149 5.66 -8.62 0.98
CA GLU A 149 5.07 -8.20 2.26
C GLU A 149 3.62 -7.76 2.11
N GLU A 150 3.31 -6.96 1.08
CA GLU A 150 1.94 -6.50 0.81
C GLU A 150 1.03 -7.68 0.48
N GLU A 151 1.44 -8.55 -0.46
CA GLU A 151 0.67 -9.72 -0.84
C GLU A 151 0.48 -10.69 0.35
N ALA A 152 1.48 -10.86 1.20
CA ALA A 152 1.37 -11.67 2.41
C ALA A 152 0.45 -11.03 3.47
N SER A 153 0.43 -9.70 3.57
CA SER A 153 -0.52 -8.96 4.42
C SER A 153 -1.94 -9.17 3.92
N ASP A 154 -2.20 -9.03 2.63
CA ASP A 154 -3.52 -9.15 2.03
C ASP A 154 -4.06 -10.59 2.06
N SER A 155 -3.22 -11.56 1.71
CA SER A 155 -3.64 -12.98 1.62
C SER A 155 -3.75 -13.69 2.96
N MET A 156 -2.99 -13.28 3.98
CA MET A 156 -2.90 -14.00 5.27
C MET A 156 -3.11 -13.10 6.49
N GLY A 157 -3.38 -11.81 6.33
CA GLY A 157 -3.54 -10.88 7.45
C GLY A 157 -2.27 -10.69 8.27
N LEU A 158 -1.08 -10.77 7.64
CA LEU A 158 0.19 -10.58 8.35
C LEU A 158 0.42 -9.10 8.68
N THR A 159 0.36 -8.77 9.97
CA THR A 159 0.66 -7.41 10.43
C THR A 159 2.13 -7.03 10.23
N PRO A 160 2.48 -5.73 10.15
CA PRO A 160 3.87 -5.27 10.03
C PRO A 160 4.80 -5.85 11.10
N ALA A 161 4.29 -6.04 12.33
CA ALA A 161 5.05 -6.66 13.42
C ALA A 161 5.39 -8.14 13.15
N LYS A 162 4.44 -8.91 12.60
CA LYS A 162 4.67 -10.31 12.20
C LYS A 162 5.66 -10.41 11.05
N LEU A 163 5.52 -9.54 10.04
CA LEU A 163 6.42 -9.46 8.90
C LEU A 163 7.86 -9.15 9.34
N ASN A 164 8.04 -8.15 10.22
CA ASN A 164 9.35 -7.82 10.78
C ASN A 164 9.94 -8.98 11.60
N THR A 165 9.14 -9.62 12.45
CA THR A 165 9.58 -10.80 13.23
C THR A 165 10.11 -11.89 12.29
N ALA A 166 9.36 -12.22 11.23
CA ALA A 166 9.80 -13.21 10.25
C ALA A 166 11.12 -12.83 9.56
N LEU A 167 11.32 -11.57 9.21
CA LEU A 167 12.58 -11.10 8.63
C LEU A 167 13.76 -11.20 9.62
N GLN A 168 13.53 -10.86 10.89
CA GLN A 168 14.56 -10.93 11.94
C GLN A 168 15.00 -12.37 12.22
N LEU A 169 14.07 -13.33 12.22
CA LEU A 169 14.40 -14.76 12.36
C LEU A 169 15.39 -15.24 11.29
N LEU A 170 15.36 -14.61 10.12
CA LEU A 170 16.25 -14.93 9.00
C LEU A 170 17.52 -14.07 9.01
N HIS A 171 17.82 -13.35 10.10
CA HIS A 171 18.93 -12.40 10.20
C HIS A 171 19.00 -11.46 8.99
N ALA A 172 17.85 -10.88 8.61
CA ALA A 172 17.70 -9.93 7.49
C ALA A 172 18.12 -10.46 6.09
N ASP A 173 18.10 -11.78 5.87
CA ASP A 173 18.25 -12.34 4.52
C ASP A 173 16.99 -12.08 3.69
N THR A 174 17.06 -11.03 2.87
CA THR A 174 15.90 -10.53 2.12
C THR A 174 15.46 -11.53 1.05
N GLN A 175 16.37 -12.25 0.39
CA GLN A 175 15.99 -13.21 -0.64
C GLN A 175 15.29 -14.42 -0.03
N LEU A 176 15.86 -15.02 1.02
CA LEU A 176 15.21 -16.13 1.73
C LEU A 176 13.88 -15.69 2.33
N TYR A 177 13.79 -14.46 2.83
CA TYR A 177 12.54 -13.90 3.33
C TYR A 177 11.44 -13.83 2.26
N ILE A 178 11.76 -13.29 1.08
CA ILE A 178 10.85 -13.27 -0.07
C ILE A 178 10.43 -14.70 -0.45
N ASP A 179 11.39 -15.63 -0.57
CA ASP A 179 11.11 -17.02 -0.92
C ASP A 179 10.10 -17.67 0.05
N ILE A 180 10.20 -17.36 1.35
CA ILE A 180 9.28 -17.87 2.37
C ILE A 180 7.89 -17.24 2.24
N LEU A 181 7.80 -15.91 2.09
CA LEU A 181 6.51 -15.23 1.92
C LEU A 181 5.77 -15.73 0.68
N SER A 182 6.47 -15.85 -0.46
CA SER A 182 5.89 -16.41 -1.68
C SER A 182 5.48 -17.88 -1.53
N THR A 183 6.23 -18.66 -0.76
CA THR A 183 5.85 -20.07 -0.50
C THR A 183 4.61 -20.17 0.39
N LEU A 184 4.46 -19.28 1.38
CA LEU A 184 3.28 -19.22 2.23
C LEU A 184 1.99 -18.96 1.44
N GLN A 185 2.07 -18.11 0.41
CA GLN A 185 0.95 -17.76 -0.45
C GLN A 185 0.41 -18.96 -1.27
N LEU A 186 1.22 -20.00 -1.51
CA LEU A 186 0.77 -21.20 -2.23
C LEU A 186 -0.39 -21.92 -1.52
N ASN A 187 -0.54 -21.74 -0.21
CA ASN A 187 -1.68 -22.28 0.52
C ASN A 187 -3.01 -21.68 0.04
N GLN A 188 -3.01 -20.38 -0.28
CA GLN A 188 -4.21 -19.64 -0.68
C GLN A 188 -4.40 -19.67 -2.21
N ILE A 189 -3.33 -19.46 -2.98
CA ILE A 189 -3.40 -19.31 -4.44
C ILE A 189 -3.56 -20.65 -5.14
N GLU A 190 -2.81 -21.67 -4.70
CA GLU A 190 -2.79 -23.00 -5.33
C GLU A 190 -3.54 -24.05 -4.52
N ASN A 191 -4.21 -23.66 -3.42
CA ASN A 191 -4.83 -24.57 -2.44
C ASN A 191 -3.86 -25.66 -1.94
N LEU A 192 -2.56 -25.35 -1.85
CA LEU A 192 -1.56 -26.33 -1.43
C LEU A 192 -1.75 -26.64 0.06
N PRO A 193 -1.79 -27.91 0.49
CA PRO A 193 -1.95 -28.26 1.90
C PRO A 193 -0.90 -27.58 2.77
N TRP A 194 -1.31 -27.06 3.93
CA TRP A 194 -0.43 -26.35 4.85
C TRP A 194 0.85 -27.13 5.20
N GLN A 195 0.75 -28.46 5.35
CA GLN A 195 1.91 -29.31 5.64
C GLN A 195 2.93 -29.34 4.49
N ASP A 196 2.49 -29.26 3.24
CA ASP A 196 3.36 -29.22 2.07
C ASP A 196 4.06 -27.86 1.95
N VAL A 197 3.34 -26.77 2.25
CA VAL A 197 3.89 -25.42 2.37
C VAL A 197 4.98 -25.37 3.45
N VAL A 198 4.68 -25.86 4.65
CA VAL A 198 5.63 -25.95 5.76
C VAL A 198 6.86 -26.78 5.36
N THR A 199 6.66 -27.92 4.70
CA THR A 199 7.77 -28.79 4.26
C THR A 199 8.68 -28.09 3.25
N LYS A 200 8.10 -27.35 2.29
CA LYS A 200 8.87 -26.52 1.34
C LYS A 200 9.67 -25.44 2.05
N ILE A 201 9.07 -24.71 2.99
CA ILE A 201 9.76 -23.67 3.77
C ILE A 201 10.90 -24.26 4.60
N LYS A 202 10.67 -25.38 5.30
CA LYS A 202 11.71 -26.08 6.07
C LYS A 202 12.88 -26.50 5.18
N THR A 203 12.60 -26.96 3.96
CA THR A 203 13.64 -27.34 2.98
C THR A 203 14.47 -26.13 2.56
N LEU A 204 13.82 -25.01 2.24
CA LEU A 204 14.49 -23.75 1.87
C LEU A 204 15.39 -23.23 3.01
N VAL A 205 14.87 -23.20 4.23
CA VAL A 205 15.60 -22.72 5.41
C VAL A 205 16.74 -23.66 5.77
N SER A 206 16.54 -24.97 5.73
CA SER A 206 17.60 -25.95 6.04
C SER A 206 18.77 -25.85 5.06
N ALA A 207 18.50 -25.52 3.79
CA ALA A 207 19.53 -25.36 2.78
C ALA A 207 20.33 -24.06 2.93
N LYS A 208 19.68 -22.93 3.26
CA LYS A 208 20.32 -21.60 3.30
C LYS A 208 20.74 -21.15 4.70
N LYS A 209 19.89 -21.38 5.72
CA LYS A 209 20.06 -20.93 7.11
C LYS A 209 19.52 -21.95 8.13
N PRO A 210 20.14 -23.13 8.29
CA PRO A 210 19.66 -24.18 9.18
C PRO A 210 19.52 -23.74 10.64
N GLN A 211 20.33 -22.78 11.09
CA GLN A 211 20.26 -22.20 12.44
C GLN A 211 18.97 -21.42 12.72
N ALA A 212 18.29 -20.91 11.69
CA ALA A 212 17.02 -20.18 11.83
C ALA A 212 15.82 -21.13 11.92
N LEU A 213 16.00 -22.42 11.62
CA LEU A 213 14.91 -23.39 11.49
C LEU A 213 14.01 -23.47 12.74
N PRO A 214 14.53 -23.55 13.98
CA PRO A 214 13.66 -23.65 15.16
C PRO A 214 12.73 -22.44 15.31
N GLY A 215 13.25 -21.23 15.04
CA GLY A 215 12.46 -20.00 15.11
C GLY A 215 11.42 -19.91 13.99
N VAL A 216 11.78 -20.32 12.77
CA VAL A 216 10.84 -20.39 11.65
C VAL A 216 9.73 -21.41 11.91
N GLU A 217 10.04 -22.58 12.49
CA GLU A 217 9.03 -23.58 12.84
C GLU A 217 8.03 -23.05 13.86
N GLN A 218 8.50 -22.36 14.90
CA GLN A 218 7.64 -21.72 15.89
C GLN A 218 6.77 -20.64 15.26
N PHE A 219 7.34 -19.83 14.36
CA PHE A 219 6.59 -18.82 13.63
C PHE A 219 5.46 -19.45 12.79
N LEU A 220 5.76 -20.49 12.00
CA LEU A 220 4.76 -21.19 11.18
C LEU A 220 3.65 -21.83 12.03
N GLN A 221 4.00 -22.41 13.19
CA GLN A 221 2.99 -22.94 14.11
C GLN A 221 2.04 -21.84 14.62
N SER A 222 2.57 -20.66 14.96
CA SER A 222 1.73 -19.55 15.42
C SER A 222 0.77 -19.04 14.35
N LEU A 223 1.17 -19.04 13.08
CA LEU A 223 0.28 -18.69 11.96
C LEU A 223 -0.87 -19.69 11.82
N HIS A 224 -0.59 -20.99 11.91
CA HIS A 224 -1.60 -22.03 11.76
C HIS A 224 -2.60 -22.07 12.92
N CYS A 225 -2.14 -21.90 14.16
CA CYS A 225 -3.01 -21.95 15.35
C CYS A 225 -3.93 -20.73 15.48
N ILE A 226 -3.53 -19.55 14.99
CA ILE A 226 -4.40 -18.38 14.96
C ILE A 226 -5.52 -18.58 13.92
N SER A 227 -5.24 -19.27 12.81
CA SER A 227 -6.23 -19.54 11.77
C SER A 227 -7.21 -20.68 12.13
N SER A 228 -6.93 -21.46 13.17
CA SER A 228 -7.83 -22.52 13.67
C SER A 228 -8.70 -22.10 14.85
N ALA A 229 -8.60 -20.86 15.32
CA ALA A 229 -9.48 -20.33 16.35
C ALA A 229 -10.80 -19.87 15.70
N ASN A 230 -11.80 -20.75 15.68
CA ASN A 230 -13.19 -20.36 15.44
C ASN A 230 -13.60 -19.26 16.45
N PRO A 231 -14.30 -18.20 16.05
CA PRO A 231 -14.82 -17.19 16.99
C PRO A 231 -15.99 -17.68 17.87
N GLY A 232 -16.26 -19.00 17.89
CA GLY A 232 -17.46 -19.60 18.49
C GLY A 232 -17.23 -20.45 19.73
N ASP A 233 -16.00 -20.59 20.24
CA ASP A 233 -15.68 -21.48 21.37
C ASP A 233 -15.08 -20.75 22.58
N MET A 234 -15.53 -19.51 22.84
CA MET A 234 -15.40 -18.89 24.17
C MET A 234 -16.77 -18.73 24.84
N ASP A 235 -17.63 -19.75 24.73
CA ASP A 235 -18.66 -20.01 25.74
C ASP A 235 -18.00 -20.79 26.88
N ALA A 236 -17.38 -20.06 27.80
CA ALA A 236 -17.02 -20.56 29.11
C ALA A 236 -17.46 -19.51 30.13
N GLU A 237 -18.73 -19.63 30.51
CA GLU A 237 -19.25 -19.44 31.87
C GLU A 237 -18.34 -18.62 32.80
N ASN A 238 -18.68 -17.34 32.97
CA ASN A 238 -18.42 -16.63 34.21
C ASN A 238 -19.68 -15.82 34.54
N ASP A 239 -20.67 -16.55 35.07
CA ASP A 239 -21.61 -16.00 36.03
C ASP A 239 -20.79 -15.45 37.20
N ASP A 240 -20.77 -14.13 37.36
CA ASP A 240 -20.80 -13.51 38.68
C ASP A 240 -21.36 -12.09 38.51
N ASP A 241 -22.62 -11.99 38.91
CA ASP A 241 -23.35 -10.76 39.20
C ASP A 241 -22.62 -9.90 40.25
N ASP A 242 -22.97 -8.61 40.24
CA ASP A 242 -22.69 -7.58 41.26
C ASP A 242 -21.29 -6.94 41.30
N ILE A 243 -21.16 -5.78 40.64
CA ILE A 243 -20.77 -4.54 41.35
C ILE A 243 -21.60 -3.36 40.83
N LEU A 244 -22.38 -2.84 41.76
CA LEU A 244 -23.25 -1.67 41.68
C LEU A 244 -22.52 -0.38 41.25
N ARG A 245 -23.19 0.35 40.35
CA ARG A 245 -23.79 1.68 40.58
C ARG A 245 -22.92 2.80 41.21
N MET A 246 -22.85 3.89 40.44
CA MET A 246 -22.58 5.30 40.82
C MET A 246 -21.11 5.67 41.03
N VAL A 247 -20.61 6.65 40.26
CA VAL A 247 -20.52 8.05 40.71
C VAL A 247 -20.49 8.99 39.49
N GLU A 248 -21.44 9.91 39.53
CA GLU A 248 -21.64 11.13 38.78
C GLU A 248 -20.57 12.18 39.15
N GLY A 249 -20.02 12.90 38.17
CA GLY A 249 -19.17 14.08 38.39
C GLY A 249 -17.72 13.93 37.92
N VAL A 250 -17.49 14.20 36.63
CA VAL A 250 -16.17 14.64 36.16
C VAL A 250 -16.33 16.08 35.70
N ASP A 251 -15.96 16.99 36.60
CA ASP A 251 -15.83 18.42 36.28
C ASP A 251 -14.70 18.59 35.27
N TYR A 252 -15.04 19.13 34.10
CA TYR A 252 -14.05 19.64 33.15
C TYR A 252 -13.37 20.87 33.76
N TYR A 253 -12.06 20.79 33.99
CA TYR A 253 -11.22 21.98 34.08
C TYR A 253 -10.57 22.22 32.71
N PRO A 254 -10.65 23.44 32.15
CA PRO A 254 -9.90 23.81 30.96
C PRO A 254 -8.49 24.20 31.39
N ASP A 255 -7.51 23.36 31.09
CA ASP A 255 -6.11 23.75 31.19
C ASP A 255 -5.75 24.53 29.91
N GLU A 256 -5.87 25.85 30.05
CA GLU A 256 -5.01 26.80 29.35
C GLU A 256 -3.57 26.51 29.78
N ASP A 257 -2.69 26.19 28.82
CA ASP A 257 -1.30 26.63 28.81
C ASP A 257 -0.71 26.37 27.41
N GLU A 258 -0.69 27.46 26.63
CA GLU A 258 0.10 27.60 25.40
C GLU A 258 1.59 27.57 25.76
N GLU A 259 2.30 26.49 25.44
CA GLU A 259 3.77 26.52 25.36
C GLU A 259 4.23 26.44 23.89
N GLU A 260 4.49 27.65 23.39
CA GLU A 260 5.39 28.07 22.32
C GLU A 260 6.44 27.04 21.87
N LEU A 261 6.10 26.24 20.84
CA LEU A 261 7.09 25.49 20.06
C LEU A 261 7.79 26.44 19.08
N GLY A 262 9.07 26.73 19.37
CA GLY A 262 9.95 27.55 18.54
C GLY A 262 10.13 27.02 17.10
N PRO A 263 10.65 27.86 16.19
CA PRO A 263 10.57 27.62 14.76
C PRO A 263 11.48 26.46 14.31
N HIS A 264 10.86 25.41 13.75
CA HIS A 264 11.55 24.39 12.97
C HIS A 264 12.04 24.99 11.63
N PRO A 265 13.31 24.82 11.22
CA PRO A 265 13.81 25.35 9.96
C PRO A 265 13.54 24.33 8.84
N GLU A 266 12.36 24.36 8.23
CA GLU A 266 12.09 23.60 7.00
C GLU A 266 11.27 24.48 6.03
N GLY A 267 11.95 25.31 5.25
CA GLY A 267 11.29 26.22 4.32
C GLY A 267 12.02 26.50 3.00
N GLU A 268 13.28 26.06 2.83
CA GLU A 268 14.06 26.48 1.66
C GLU A 268 14.27 25.36 0.61
N ASP A 269 14.32 24.09 1.03
CA ASP A 269 14.46 22.96 0.08
C ASP A 269 13.13 22.64 -0.65
N TYR A 270 11.98 22.91 -0.02
CA TYR A 270 10.65 22.62 -0.58
C TYR A 270 10.30 23.48 -1.80
N ASP A 271 10.62 24.77 -1.74
CA ASP A 271 10.35 25.71 -2.84
C ASP A 271 11.28 25.49 -4.03
N GLN A 272 12.51 25.02 -3.80
CA GLN A 272 13.44 24.64 -4.87
C GLN A 272 12.98 23.40 -5.65
N HIS A 273 12.43 22.39 -4.98
CA HIS A 273 11.95 21.18 -5.65
C HIS A 273 10.67 21.40 -6.44
N PHE A 274 9.77 22.27 -5.96
CA PHE A 274 8.57 22.66 -6.70
C PHE A 274 8.89 23.53 -7.93
N ALA A 275 9.90 24.40 -7.84
CA ALA A 275 10.36 25.19 -8.98
C ALA A 275 11.09 24.35 -10.04
N ALA A 276 11.92 23.38 -9.63
CA ALA A 276 12.60 22.45 -10.54
C ALA A 276 11.62 21.53 -11.30
N PHE A 277 10.53 21.12 -10.65
CA PHE A 277 9.44 20.34 -11.25
C PHE A 277 8.79 21.05 -12.45
N LEU A 278 8.67 22.38 -12.44
CA LEU A 278 8.11 23.13 -13.57
C LEU A 278 9.06 23.20 -14.78
N GLN A 279 10.35 22.94 -14.58
CA GLN A 279 11.39 23.11 -15.59
C GLN A 279 11.70 21.81 -16.34
N ASP A 280 11.74 20.65 -15.67
CA ASP A 280 12.07 19.34 -16.26
C ASP A 280 10.98 18.74 -17.18
N VAL A 281 9.74 19.22 -17.07
CA VAL A 281 8.61 18.76 -17.90
C VAL A 281 8.78 19.12 -19.39
N GLN A 282 9.78 19.91 -19.75
CA GLN A 282 10.00 20.37 -21.13
C GLN A 282 10.88 19.46 -22.01
N GLU A 283 11.66 18.49 -21.49
CA GLU A 283 12.82 17.99 -22.26
C GLU A 283 12.97 16.47 -22.54
N GLY A 284 12.12 15.56 -22.07
CA GLY A 284 12.49 14.12 -22.04
C GLY A 284 11.65 13.10 -22.83
N GLN A 285 11.62 13.11 -24.18
CA GLN A 285 11.14 11.98 -25.00
C GLN A 285 12.31 11.33 -25.75
N SER A 286 12.60 10.01 -25.58
CA SER A 286 13.09 9.06 -26.63
C SER A 286 13.65 7.69 -26.12
N ALA A 287 12.99 6.58 -26.54
CA ALA A 287 13.51 5.30 -27.10
C ALA A 287 14.46 4.38 -26.25
N HIS A 288 14.61 3.03 -26.38
CA HIS A 288 13.97 1.89 -27.08
C HIS A 288 14.56 0.53 -26.56
N ASN A 289 13.73 -0.53 -26.49
CA ASN A 289 13.87 -2.00 -26.73
C ASN A 289 15.09 -2.88 -26.33
N PHE A 290 14.79 -4.05 -25.70
CA PHE A 290 15.05 -5.48 -26.06
C PHE A 290 14.97 -6.40 -24.80
N ALA A 291 13.91 -7.21 -24.60
CA ALA A 291 13.79 -8.70 -24.71
C ALA A 291 14.84 -9.54 -23.93
N ASP A 292 14.57 -10.61 -23.17
CA ASP A 292 13.41 -11.51 -22.97
C ASP A 292 13.67 -12.40 -21.71
N ASP A 293 12.65 -13.13 -21.25
CA ASP A 293 12.68 -14.34 -20.37
C ASP A 293 12.31 -14.19 -18.86
N PHE A 294 11.00 -14.03 -18.57
CA PHE A 294 10.41 -14.15 -17.20
C PHE A 294 9.05 -14.86 -17.20
N GLY A 295 8.78 -15.68 -18.22
CA GLY A 295 7.49 -16.35 -18.45
C GLY A 295 7.12 -17.47 -17.46
N LYS A 296 7.50 -17.35 -16.17
CA LYS A 296 7.26 -18.40 -15.17
C LYS A 296 6.54 -17.94 -13.90
N MET A 297 6.07 -16.70 -13.84
CA MET A 297 5.19 -16.21 -12.77
C MET A 297 3.88 -15.71 -13.39
N ALA A 298 3.05 -16.64 -13.84
CA ALA A 298 1.68 -16.34 -14.23
C ALA A 298 0.79 -16.54 -13.01
N VAL A 299 0.26 -15.46 -12.44
CA VAL A 299 -0.87 -15.49 -11.51
C VAL A 299 -2.13 -15.59 -12.36
N THR A 300 -2.89 -16.68 -12.18
CA THR A 300 -4.16 -16.91 -12.85
C THR A 300 -5.26 -16.07 -12.21
N ASP A 301 -5.81 -15.13 -12.98
CA ASP A 301 -7.03 -14.40 -12.63
C ASP A 301 -8.22 -15.37 -12.59
N SER A 302 -8.77 -15.59 -11.40
CA SER A 302 -9.89 -16.50 -11.14
C SER A 302 -11.16 -15.72 -10.83
N ARG A 303 -11.56 -14.79 -11.71
CA ARG A 303 -12.89 -14.19 -11.65
C ARG A 303 -13.89 -15.11 -12.34
N HIS A 304 -14.57 -15.92 -11.55
CA HIS A 304 -15.78 -16.62 -11.99
C HIS A 304 -16.84 -15.59 -12.40
N VAL A 305 -17.16 -15.59 -13.69
CA VAL A 305 -18.36 -14.99 -14.27
C VAL A 305 -19.56 -15.75 -13.70
N VAL A 306 -20.36 -15.07 -12.87
CA VAL A 306 -21.70 -15.55 -12.52
C VAL A 306 -22.62 -15.20 -13.69
N GLU A 307 -22.90 -16.18 -14.54
CA GLU A 307 -23.98 -16.08 -15.52
C GLU A 307 -25.32 -16.27 -14.81
N SER A 308 -26.22 -15.30 -15.00
CA SER A 308 -27.61 -15.36 -14.55
C SER A 308 -28.41 -16.42 -15.31
N CYS A 309 -29.23 -17.16 -14.58
CA CYS A 309 -30.53 -17.66 -15.01
C CYS A 309 -31.60 -17.03 -14.12
#